data_AF-A0A194Q130-F1
#
_entry.id   AF-A0A194Q130-F1
#
_cell.length_a   1.000
_cell.length_b   1.000
_cell.length_c   1.000
_cell.angle_alpha   90.00
_cell.angle_beta   90.00
_cell.angle_gamma   90.00
#
_symmetry.space_group_name_H-M   'P 1'
#
loop_
_entity.id
_entity.type
_entity.pdbx_description
1 polymer ?
#
loop_
_entity_poly.entity_id
_entity_poly.type
_entity_poly.pdbx_seq_one_letter_code
_entity_poly.pdbx_strand_id
1 'polypeptide(L)'
;MERNGSCAACMTVGLIGQPAPSTSPGTFTFGLNWGIAYELPNTTETAQFFRKKYRKPVAQRRSRRQLYEKIELILDNMGYNGRQCILKTLCETTQRIVPHNENMVQEIFRTLFTMPLTKVLKTEPLQHTIYDSAHRLGVLLESCDIYKCPLSLVDWAQGYYNAPAPQIDTARNPWALFSSNFG
;
A
#
# COMPACT_ATOMS: atom_id res chain seq x y z
N MET A 1 9.54 -36.46 22.99
CA MET A 1 9.22 -36.66 21.55
C MET A 1 8.53 -35.40 21.08
N GLU A 2 9.31 -34.40 20.66
CA GLU A 2 8.79 -33.11 20.21
C GLU A 2 8.16 -33.28 18.83
N ARG A 3 6.86 -33.00 18.70
CA ARG A 3 6.17 -33.00 17.40
C ARG A 3 6.29 -31.61 16.79
N ASN A 4 7.30 -31.41 15.95
CA ASN A 4 7.39 -30.22 15.10
C ASN A 4 6.42 -30.40 13.93
N GLY A 5 5.37 -29.58 13.89
CA GLY A 5 4.48 -29.47 12.73
C GLY A 5 5.00 -28.41 11.76
N SER A 6 4.68 -28.54 10.47
CA SER A 6 4.93 -27.49 9.46
C SER A 6 3.62 -27.09 8.79
N CYS A 7 3.53 -25.82 8.38
CA CYS A 7 2.44 -25.29 7.54
C CYS A 7 3.03 -24.80 6.22
N ALA A 8 2.39 -25.15 5.11
CA ALA A 8 2.72 -24.63 3.80
C ALA A 8 1.50 -23.95 3.18
N ALA A 9 1.72 -22.80 2.53
CA ALA A 9 0.73 -22.05 1.80
C ALA A 9 1.25 -21.77 0.37
N CYS A 10 0.43 -22.05 -0.62
CA CYS A 10 0.71 -21.76 -2.02
C CYS A 10 -0.31 -20.74 -2.53
N MET A 11 0.15 -19.71 -3.24
CA MET A 11 -0.68 -18.67 -3.83
C MET A 11 -0.29 -18.48 -5.30
N THR A 12 -1.29 -18.32 -6.15
CA THR A 12 -1.12 -17.98 -7.57
C THR A 12 -1.71 -16.61 -7.81
N VAL A 13 -0.91 -15.71 -8.38
CA VAL A 13 -1.34 -14.36 -8.76
C VAL A 13 -1.32 -14.27 -10.28
N GLY A 14 -2.49 -14.03 -10.86
CA GLY A 14 -2.66 -13.78 -12.29
C GLY A 14 -3.07 -12.34 -12.54
N LEU A 15 -2.43 -11.68 -13.50
CA LEU A 15 -2.80 -10.35 -13.96
C LEU A 15 -3.13 -10.42 -15.45
N ILE A 16 -4.32 -9.92 -15.80
CA ILE A 16 -4.78 -9.80 -17.19
C ILE A 16 -4.94 -8.31 -17.46
N GLY A 17 -4.06 -7.76 -18.29
CA GLY A 17 -4.09 -6.36 -18.68
C GLY A 17 -4.38 -6.21 -20.16
N GLN A 18 -5.40 -5.41 -20.50
CA GLN A 18 -5.59 -4.87 -21.84
C GLN A 18 -5.00 -3.46 -21.87
N PRO A 19 -3.82 -3.24 -22.47
CA PRO A 19 -3.30 -1.90 -22.70
C PRO A 19 -4.29 -1.12 -23.59
N ALA A 20 -4.54 0.15 -23.24
CA ALA A 20 -5.47 1.04 -23.92
C ALA A 20 -5.15 1.24 -25.44
N PRO A 21 -6.13 1.66 -26.27
CA PRO A 21 -6.35 1.11 -27.62
C PRO A 21 -5.68 1.88 -28.78
N SER A 22 -4.60 2.64 -28.58
CA SER A 22 -4.09 3.51 -29.66
C SER A 22 -2.91 2.97 -30.47
N THR A 23 -2.18 1.94 -30.04
CA THR A 23 -0.98 1.51 -30.78
C THR A 23 -0.76 0.00 -30.95
N SER A 24 -1.38 -0.89 -30.16
CA SER A 24 -1.39 -2.32 -30.46
C SER A 24 -2.41 -3.10 -29.60
N PRO A 25 -3.39 -3.81 -30.20
CA PRO A 25 -4.24 -4.74 -29.45
C PRO A 25 -3.41 -5.98 -29.06
N GLY A 26 -2.83 -5.98 -27.87
CA GLY A 26 -2.11 -7.13 -27.32
C GLY A 26 -2.58 -7.42 -25.91
N THR A 27 -3.05 -8.64 -25.63
CA THR A 27 -3.38 -9.05 -24.26
C THR A 27 -2.07 -9.37 -23.53
N PHE A 28 -1.76 -8.64 -22.46
CA PHE A 28 -0.65 -8.98 -21.58
C PHE A 28 -1.18 -9.82 -20.42
N THR A 29 -0.78 -11.09 -20.37
CA THR A 29 -1.08 -11.99 -19.25
C THR A 29 0.19 -12.31 -18.48
N PHE A 30 0.17 -12.10 -17.17
CA PHE A 30 1.26 -12.44 -16.26
C PHE A 30 0.74 -13.39 -15.20
N GLY A 31 1.45 -14.49 -14.96
CA GLY A 31 1.12 -15.48 -13.94
C GLY A 31 2.34 -15.77 -13.07
N LEU A 32 2.14 -15.76 -11.75
CA LEU A 32 3.22 -15.91 -10.77
C LEU A 32 2.76 -16.77 -9.59
N ASN A 33 3.54 -17.82 -9.30
CA ASN A 33 3.22 -18.86 -8.31
C ASN A 33 4.19 -18.75 -7.14
N TRP A 34 3.70 -18.43 -5.94
CA TRP A 34 4.51 -18.27 -4.73
C TRP A 34 4.16 -19.35 -3.71
N GLY A 35 5.18 -19.96 -3.12
CA GLY A 35 5.05 -20.95 -2.05
C GLY A 35 5.78 -20.49 -0.79
N ILE A 36 5.11 -20.57 0.35
CA ILE A 36 5.66 -20.20 1.66
C ILE A 36 5.49 -21.40 2.59
N ALA A 37 6.59 -21.91 3.12
CA ALA A 37 6.59 -22.95 4.15
C ALA A 37 7.10 -22.36 5.47
N TYR A 38 6.40 -22.63 6.55
CA TYR A 38 6.73 -22.15 7.89
C TYR A 38 6.67 -23.30 8.89
N GLU A 39 7.71 -23.45 9.70
CA GLU A 39 7.75 -24.42 10.80
C GLU A 39 6.95 -23.88 11.99
N LEU A 40 6.06 -24.69 12.56
CA LEU A 40 5.26 -24.25 13.71
C LEU A 40 6.15 -24.18 14.96
N PRO A 41 6.02 -23.10 15.75
CA PRO A 41 6.81 -22.92 16.96
C PRO A 41 6.42 -23.94 18.04
N ASN A 42 7.43 -24.47 18.74
CA ASN A 42 7.28 -25.41 19.86
C ASN A 42 6.76 -24.70 21.14
N THR A 43 6.32 -25.47 22.14
CA THR A 43 5.67 -25.01 23.38
C THR A 43 6.39 -23.88 24.13
N THR A 44 7.72 -23.87 24.20
CA THR A 44 8.53 -22.81 24.84
C THR A 44 8.59 -21.52 24.01
N GLU A 45 8.56 -21.62 22.69
CA GLU A 45 8.51 -20.46 21.79
C GLU A 45 7.14 -19.79 21.81
N THR A 46 6.05 -20.54 22.05
CA THR A 46 4.70 -19.95 22.13
C THR A 46 4.61 -18.85 23.19
N ALA A 47 5.22 -19.04 24.37
CA ALA A 47 5.26 -18.04 25.44
C ALA A 47 6.01 -16.76 25.03
N GLN A 48 7.12 -16.89 24.29
CA GLN A 48 7.84 -15.75 23.72
C GLN A 48 7.03 -15.06 22.61
N PHE A 49 6.33 -15.82 21.77
CA PHE A 49 5.40 -15.31 20.76
C PHE A 49 4.24 -14.51 21.38
N PHE A 50 3.66 -14.98 22.50
CA PHE A 50 2.64 -14.23 23.22
C PHE A 50 3.19 -12.93 23.82
N ARG A 51 4.42 -12.91 24.36
CA ARG A 51 5.09 -11.65 24.76
C ARG A 51 5.35 -10.72 23.57
N LYS A 52 5.70 -11.27 22.40
CA LYS A 52 5.85 -10.54 21.14
C LYS A 52 4.50 -9.97 20.64
N LYS A 53 3.38 -10.65 20.93
CA LYS A 53 2.01 -10.20 20.60
C LYS A 53 1.68 -8.84 21.23
N TYR A 54 2.15 -8.57 22.45
CA TYR A 54 1.98 -7.27 23.11
C TYR A 54 2.91 -6.17 22.57
N ARG A 55 4.01 -6.54 21.89
CA ARG A 55 4.92 -5.61 21.17
C ARG A 55 4.53 -5.35 19.72
N LYS A 56 3.45 -5.96 19.23
CA LYS A 56 3.00 -5.87 17.82
C LYS A 56 2.85 -4.44 17.29
N PRO A 57 2.23 -3.48 17.97
CA PRO A 57 2.01 -2.16 17.36
C PRO A 57 3.32 -1.41 17.11
N VAL A 58 4.28 -1.50 18.03
CA VAL A 58 5.60 -0.86 17.89
C VAL A 58 6.44 -1.55 16.81
N ALA A 59 6.42 -2.89 16.78
CA ALA A 59 7.14 -3.66 15.76
C ALA A 59 6.58 -3.41 14.35
N GLN A 60 5.25 -3.34 14.22
CA GLN A 60 4.58 -3.06 12.95
C GLN A 60 4.88 -1.64 12.45
N ARG A 61 4.89 -0.64 13.34
CA ARG A 61 5.32 0.72 13.01
C ARG A 61 6.76 0.77 12.51
N ARG A 62 7.67 0.05 13.17
CA ARG A 62 9.08 -0.02 12.75
C ARG A 62 9.24 -0.64 11.36
N SER A 63 8.53 -1.73 11.09
CA SER A 63 8.54 -2.40 9.79
C SER A 63 8.03 -1.48 8.67
N ARG A 64 6.91 -0.78 8.91
CA ARG A 64 6.39 0.20 7.95
C ARG A 64 7.33 1.37 7.71
N ARG A 65 8.04 1.86 8.72
CA ARG A 65 9.08 2.88 8.50
C ARG A 65 10.18 2.37 7.56
N GLN A 66 10.67 1.15 7.80
CA GLN A 66 11.70 0.56 6.94
C GLN A 66 11.19 0.36 5.50
N LEU A 67 9.91 0.07 5.32
CA LEU A 67 9.28 0.04 4.00
C LEU A 67 9.33 1.42 3.33
N TYR A 68 8.87 2.47 4.01
CA TYR A 68 8.84 3.82 3.43
C TYR A 68 10.24 4.32 3.09
N GLU A 69 11.22 4.10 3.98
CA GLU A 69 12.62 4.44 3.75
C GLU A 69 13.17 3.77 2.47
N LYS A 70 12.81 2.49 2.22
CA LYS A 70 13.17 1.81 0.98
C LYS A 70 12.46 2.38 -0.25
N ILE A 71 11.18 2.74 -0.13
CA ILE A 71 10.43 3.31 -1.24
C ILE A 71 10.96 4.72 -1.58
N GLU A 72 11.32 5.53 -0.58
CA GLU A 72 11.99 6.81 -0.79
C GLU A 72 13.25 6.64 -1.64
N LEU A 73 14.12 5.70 -1.28
CA LEU A 73 15.33 5.40 -2.05
C LEU A 73 15.03 4.97 -3.49
N ILE A 74 13.99 4.15 -3.70
CA ILE A 74 13.59 3.74 -5.06
C ILE A 74 13.14 4.95 -5.87
N LEU A 75 12.32 5.82 -5.29
CA LEU A 75 11.80 7.01 -5.96
C LEU A 75 12.90 8.05 -6.21
N ASP A 76 13.84 8.19 -5.28
CA ASP A 76 15.04 9.02 -5.44
C ASP A 76 15.90 8.51 -6.61
N ASN A 77 16.10 7.19 -6.70
CA ASN A 77 16.83 6.56 -7.81
C ASN A 77 16.10 6.71 -9.15
N MET A 78 14.78 6.89 -9.15
CA MET A 78 13.99 7.21 -10.35
C MET A 78 14.06 8.70 -10.74
N GLY A 79 14.71 9.55 -9.94
CA GLY A 79 14.86 10.99 -10.20
C GLY A 79 13.77 11.87 -9.59
N TYR A 80 12.91 11.32 -8.73
CA TYR A 80 11.90 12.09 -7.99
C TYR A 80 12.38 12.44 -6.59
N ASN A 81 11.73 13.41 -5.94
CA ASN A 81 11.95 13.63 -4.50
C ASN A 81 11.15 12.58 -3.71
N GLY A 82 11.77 11.45 -3.42
CA GLY A 82 11.14 10.27 -2.83
C GLY A 82 10.46 10.58 -1.50
N ARG A 83 11.08 11.44 -0.68
CA ARG A 83 10.49 11.92 0.57
C ARG A 83 9.19 12.69 0.35
N GLN A 84 9.15 13.63 -0.59
CA GLN A 84 7.91 14.36 -0.90
C GLN A 84 6.85 13.43 -1.50
N CYS A 85 7.23 12.47 -2.33
CA CYS A 85 6.33 11.50 -2.92
C CYS A 85 5.69 10.59 -1.86
N ILE A 86 6.46 10.07 -0.90
CA ILE A 86 5.91 9.26 0.19
C ILE A 86 4.94 10.05 1.07
N LEU A 87 5.26 11.31 1.37
CA LEU A 87 4.38 12.17 2.16
C LEU A 87 3.08 12.49 1.40
N LYS A 88 3.17 12.74 0.09
CA LYS A 88 2.01 12.90 -0.79
C LYS A 88 1.13 11.65 -0.75
N THR A 89 1.74 10.47 -0.88
CA THR A 89 0.98 9.21 -0.96
C THR A 89 0.33 8.86 0.37
N LEU A 90 0.98 9.14 1.51
CA LEU A 90 0.38 8.98 2.83
C LEU A 90 -0.87 9.86 3.01
N CYS A 91 -0.82 11.10 2.50
CA CYS A 91 -1.94 12.03 2.53
C CYS A 91 -3.06 11.61 1.56
N GLU A 92 -2.72 11.23 0.33
CA GLU A 92 -3.70 10.83 -0.69
C GLU A 92 -4.39 9.50 -0.34
N THR A 93 -3.68 8.59 0.32
CA THR A 93 -4.23 7.29 0.75
C THR A 93 -5.43 7.49 1.67
N THR A 94 -5.39 8.45 2.60
CA THR A 94 -6.52 8.68 3.51
C THR A 94 -7.73 9.29 2.82
N GLN A 95 -7.54 9.98 1.70
CA GLN A 95 -8.60 10.65 0.95
C GLN A 95 -9.23 9.75 -0.12
N ARG A 96 -8.40 9.05 -0.90
CA ARG A 96 -8.83 8.32 -2.10
C ARG A 96 -9.04 6.82 -1.88
N ILE A 97 -8.54 6.26 -0.77
CA ILE A 97 -8.67 4.84 -0.49
C ILE A 97 -9.81 4.61 0.52
N VAL A 98 -10.99 4.37 -0.04
CA VAL A 98 -12.22 4.12 0.70
C VAL A 98 -12.08 2.82 1.50
N PRO A 99 -12.54 2.80 2.77
CA PRO A 99 -12.61 1.57 3.54
C PRO A 99 -13.58 0.57 2.89
N HIS A 100 -13.15 -0.70 2.77
CA HIS A 100 -13.97 -1.81 2.28
C HIS A 100 -14.23 -1.81 0.76
N ASN A 101 -13.19 -1.58 -0.03
CA ASN A 101 -13.28 -1.65 -1.49
C ASN A 101 -13.13 -3.08 -2.02
N GLU A 102 -13.67 -3.35 -3.21
CA GLU A 102 -13.68 -4.71 -3.81
C GLU A 102 -12.29 -5.13 -4.35
N ASN A 103 -11.38 -4.17 -4.54
CA ASN A 103 -10.06 -4.40 -5.13
C ASN A 103 -9.01 -4.82 -4.09
N MET A 104 -8.43 -6.02 -4.28
CA MET A 104 -7.36 -6.54 -3.43
C MET A 104 -6.14 -5.60 -3.36
N VAL A 105 -5.73 -5.03 -4.51
CA VAL A 105 -4.57 -4.11 -4.59
C VAL A 105 -4.81 -2.88 -3.72
N GLN A 106 -6.02 -2.34 -3.72
CA GLN A 106 -6.37 -1.18 -2.92
C GLN A 106 -6.38 -1.50 -1.42
N GLU A 107 -6.87 -2.66 -1.00
CA GLU A 107 -6.84 -3.06 0.41
C GLU A 107 -5.41 -3.38 0.88
N ILE A 108 -4.54 -3.92 0.02
CA ILE A 108 -3.10 -4.04 0.28
C ILE A 108 -2.50 -2.65 0.47
N PHE A 109 -2.76 -1.73 -0.46
CA PHE A 109 -2.22 -0.38 -0.41
C PHE A 109 -2.68 0.37 0.83
N ARG A 110 -3.97 0.26 1.17
CA ARG A 110 -4.54 0.72 2.43
C ARG A 110 -3.80 0.13 3.61
N THR A 111 -3.61 -1.19 3.64
CA THR A 111 -2.93 -1.88 4.74
C THR A 111 -1.47 -1.43 4.89
N LEU A 112 -0.78 -1.10 3.80
CA LEU A 112 0.60 -0.62 3.87
C LEU A 112 0.66 0.83 4.37
N PHE A 113 -0.17 1.71 3.82
CA PHE A 113 -0.08 3.17 4.03
C PHE A 113 -1.00 3.74 5.13
N THR A 114 -1.89 2.93 5.71
CA THR A 114 -2.75 3.38 6.82
C THR A 114 -1.99 3.37 8.14
N MET A 115 -1.81 4.50 8.78
CA MET A 115 -1.11 4.61 10.08
C MET A 115 -2.09 4.46 11.27
N PRO A 116 -1.71 3.75 12.34
CA PRO A 116 -2.56 3.68 13.53
C PRO A 116 -2.56 5.04 14.24
N LEU A 117 -3.76 5.58 14.50
CA LEU A 117 -4.00 6.88 15.13
C LEU A 117 -3.43 7.05 16.56
N THR A 118 -2.91 5.98 17.16
CA THR A 118 -2.31 6.04 18.51
C THR A 118 -1.13 7.02 18.54
N LYS A 119 -0.93 7.70 19.67
CA LYS A 119 0.15 8.69 19.79
C LYS A 119 1.52 8.02 19.58
N VAL A 120 2.40 8.66 18.83
CA VAL A 120 3.82 8.28 18.70
C VAL A 120 4.48 8.48 20.07
N LEU A 121 5.17 7.47 20.58
CA LEU A 121 5.90 7.61 21.84
C LEU A 121 7.09 8.55 21.64
N LYS A 122 7.44 9.34 22.66
CA LYS A 122 8.59 10.28 22.60
C LYS A 122 9.93 9.59 22.33
N THR A 123 10.02 8.27 22.57
CA THR A 123 11.20 7.43 22.33
C THR A 123 11.34 7.00 20.86
N GLU A 124 10.32 7.21 20.03
CA GLU A 124 10.29 6.79 18.63
C GLU A 124 11.04 7.83 17.75
N PRO A 125 11.78 7.42 16.69
CA PRO A 125 12.59 8.37 15.91
C PRO A 125 11.76 9.42 15.18
N LEU A 126 12.34 10.61 14.97
CA LEU A 126 11.69 11.80 14.38
C LEU A 126 10.99 11.51 13.05
N GLN A 127 11.53 10.61 12.22
CA GLN A 127 10.90 10.24 10.95
C GLN A 127 9.46 9.71 11.14
N HIS A 128 9.17 9.00 12.24
CA HIS A 128 7.81 8.52 12.51
C HIS A 128 6.82 9.66 12.73
N THR A 129 7.25 10.76 13.35
CA THR A 129 6.35 11.90 13.58
C THR A 129 6.01 12.62 12.28
N ILE A 130 6.93 12.64 11.32
CA ILE A 130 6.73 13.29 10.02
C ILE A 130 5.72 12.49 9.18
N TYR A 131 5.89 11.17 9.06
CA TYR A 131 4.91 10.34 8.35
C TYR A 131 3.54 10.32 9.06
N ASP A 132 3.50 10.31 10.39
CA ASP A 132 2.24 10.35 11.15
C ASP A 132 1.53 11.69 10.96
N SER A 133 2.27 12.79 10.93
CA SER A 133 1.71 14.10 10.60
C SER A 133 1.14 14.13 9.18
N ALA A 134 1.86 13.61 8.17
CA ALA A 134 1.37 13.59 6.79
C ALA A 134 0.09 12.77 6.63
N HIS A 135 0.03 11.60 7.25
CA HIS A 135 -1.17 10.77 7.26
C HIS A 135 -2.35 11.45 7.98
N ARG A 136 -2.11 12.14 9.10
CA ARG A 136 -3.17 12.90 9.80
C ARG A 136 -3.64 14.11 9.00
N LEU A 137 -2.73 14.78 8.30
CA LEU A 137 -3.05 15.92 7.44
C LEU A 137 -4.03 15.52 6.34
N GLY A 138 -3.89 14.33 5.75
CA GLY A 138 -4.83 13.85 4.73
C GLY A 138 -6.25 13.59 5.24
N VAL A 139 -6.47 13.50 6.55
CA VAL A 139 -7.83 13.43 7.16
C VAL A 139 -8.43 14.82 7.36
N LEU A 140 -7.58 15.84 7.53
CA LEU A 140 -7.98 17.22 7.84
C LEU A 140 -8.08 18.12 6.61
N LEU A 141 -7.23 17.88 5.61
CA LEU A 141 -7.16 18.66 4.37
C LEU A 141 -8.07 18.06 3.30
N GLU A 142 -8.58 18.92 2.43
CA GLU A 142 -9.32 18.53 1.21
C GLU A 142 -8.38 18.12 0.08
N SER A 143 -7.16 18.67 0.00
CA SER A 143 -6.16 18.29 -1.01
C SER A 143 -4.74 18.13 -0.45
N CYS A 144 -3.95 17.27 -1.09
CA CYS A 144 -2.58 16.91 -0.69
C CYS A 144 -1.49 17.63 -1.52
N ASP A 145 -1.83 18.74 -2.18
CA ASP A 145 -0.96 19.47 -3.12
C ASP A 145 0.21 20.20 -2.44
N ILE A 146 0.22 20.22 -1.11
CA ILE A 146 1.35 20.72 -0.29
C ILE A 146 2.64 19.93 -0.63
N TYR A 147 2.50 18.66 -1.01
CA TYR A 147 3.63 17.81 -1.37
C TYR A 147 3.86 17.83 -2.89
N LYS A 148 4.99 18.41 -3.31
CA LYS A 148 5.36 18.56 -4.72
C LYS A 148 5.97 17.27 -5.30
N CYS A 149 5.14 16.26 -5.52
CA CYS A 149 5.54 15.07 -6.28
C CYS A 149 4.68 14.91 -7.54
N PRO A 150 5.30 14.77 -8.74
CA PRO A 150 4.58 14.59 -9.99
C PRO A 150 3.93 13.19 -10.11
N LEU A 151 4.39 12.22 -9.31
CA LEU A 151 3.90 10.85 -9.32
C LEU A 151 3.00 10.59 -8.11
N SER A 152 1.84 9.97 -8.31
CA SER A 152 0.99 9.45 -7.24
C SER A 152 1.05 7.92 -7.26
N LEU A 153 1.57 7.33 -6.18
CA LEU A 153 1.50 5.86 -5.99
C LEU A 153 0.05 5.38 -5.81
N VAL A 154 -0.86 6.26 -5.38
CA VAL A 154 -2.28 5.92 -5.22
C VAL A 154 -2.94 5.76 -6.59
N ASP A 155 -2.64 6.64 -7.54
CA ASP A 155 -3.15 6.52 -8.92
C ASP A 155 -2.62 5.26 -9.60
N TRP A 156 -1.36 4.91 -9.35
CA TRP A 156 -0.79 3.62 -9.77
C TRP A 156 -1.53 2.42 -9.18
N ALA A 157 -1.83 2.46 -7.87
CA ALA A 157 -2.56 1.38 -7.20
C ALA A 157 -4.00 1.22 -7.69
N GLN A 158 -4.60 2.30 -8.20
CA GLN A 158 -5.93 2.30 -8.82
C GLN A 158 -5.89 1.90 -10.30
N GLY A 159 -4.71 1.73 -10.90
CA GLY A 159 -4.54 1.33 -12.31
C GLY A 159 -4.49 2.50 -13.29
N TYR A 160 -4.40 3.74 -12.83
CA TYR A 160 -4.21 4.95 -13.65
C TYR A 160 -2.73 5.24 -13.85
N TYR A 161 -2.02 4.39 -14.61
CA TYR A 161 -0.57 4.53 -14.82
C TYR A 161 -0.21 5.47 -15.99
N ASN A 162 -1.12 5.72 -16.93
CA ASN A 162 -0.87 6.49 -18.17
C ASN A 162 -1.93 7.56 -18.50
N ALA A 163 -2.91 7.79 -17.63
CA ALA A 163 -3.93 8.84 -17.80
C ALA A 163 -4.08 9.62 -16.49
N PRO A 164 -4.29 10.95 -16.53
CA PRO A 164 -4.69 11.68 -15.33
C PRO A 164 -5.94 11.03 -14.74
N ALA A 165 -6.00 10.93 -13.41
CA ALA A 165 -7.15 10.37 -12.72
C ALA A 165 -8.43 11.05 -13.26
N PRO A 166 -9.40 10.29 -13.79
CA PRO A 166 -10.61 10.89 -14.29
C PRO A 166 -11.31 11.64 -13.16
N GLN A 167 -11.80 12.87 -13.40
CA GLN A 167 -12.65 13.60 -12.47
C GLN A 167 -14.07 13.00 -12.45
N ILE A 168 -14.17 11.71 -12.18
CA ILE A 168 -15.41 10.94 -12.25
C ILE A 168 -15.67 10.34 -10.86
N ASP A 169 -16.76 10.77 -10.23
CA ASP A 169 -17.29 10.17 -9.02
C ASP A 169 -17.85 8.77 -9.33
N THR A 170 -17.02 7.74 -9.11
CA THR A 170 -17.39 6.33 -9.27
C THR A 170 -18.52 5.90 -8.33
N ALA A 171 -18.74 6.63 -7.24
CA ALA A 171 -19.89 6.44 -6.34
C ALA A 171 -21.23 6.78 -6.99
N ARG A 172 -21.23 7.68 -7.99
CA ARG A 172 -22.45 8.13 -8.66
C ARG A 172 -22.71 7.38 -9.96
N ASN A 173 -21.66 7.01 -10.69
CA ASN A 173 -21.72 6.24 -11.93
C ASN A 173 -20.66 5.12 -11.94
N PRO A 174 -20.97 3.94 -11.37
CA PRO A 174 -20.01 2.83 -11.26
C PRO A 174 -19.61 2.25 -12.63
N TRP A 175 -20.47 2.39 -13.64
CA TRP A 175 -20.22 1.90 -15.00
C TRP A 175 -19.28 2.79 -15.83
N ALA A 176 -18.91 3.98 -15.34
CA ALA A 176 -18.04 4.89 -16.06
C ALA A 176 -16.62 4.32 -16.27
N LEU A 177 -16.19 3.38 -15.43
CA LEU A 177 -14.92 2.65 -15.57
C LEU A 177 -14.91 1.66 -16.75
N PHE A 178 -16.09 1.30 -17.28
CA PHE A 178 -16.26 0.30 -18.35
C PHE A 178 -16.88 0.88 -19.62
N SER A 179 -17.14 2.19 -19.65
CA SER A 179 -17.64 2.90 -20.82
C SER A 179 -16.51 3.08 -21.84
N SER A 180 -16.65 2.45 -23.00
CA SER A 180 -15.74 2.63 -24.15
C SER A 180 -16.04 3.89 -24.97
N ASN A 181 -17.11 4.63 -24.66
CA ASN A 181 -17.37 5.95 -25.24
C ASN A 181 -16.55 7.00 -24.49
N PHE A 182 -15.28 7.11 -24.89
CA PHE A 182 -14.53 8.34 -24.76
C PHE A 182 -14.79 9.11 -26.05
N GLY A 183 -15.36 10.31 -25.95
CA GLY A 183 -15.55 11.18 -27.11
C GLY A 183 -14.24 11.46 -27.84
#